data_AF-R7Y4U8-F1
#
_entry.id   AF-R7Y4U8-F1
#
_cell.length_a   1.000
_cell.length_b   1.000
_cell.length_c   1.000
_cell.angle_alpha   90.00
_cell.angle_beta   90.00
_cell.angle_gamma   90.00
#
_symmetry.space_group_name_H-M   'P 1'
#
loop_
_entity.id
_entity.type
_entity.pdbx_description
1 polymer ?
#
loop_
_entity_poly.entity_id
_entity_poly.type
_entity_poly.pdbx_seq_one_letter_code
_entity_poly.pdbx_strand_id
1 'polypeptide(L)'
;MTGAQRRLQLIEVARGLFAERGFEGTSIEEIAQRAGVSKPIVYEHFGGKEGLYAVVVDREMETLLEMVTSSLSKNRSLYRIQQVALALLTYMEERTDGFRILVRGDSTAATGETATYSSLLNDAISQVEHILAGDFERRGFDPTLAPLYAQALVGMVSVTAQWWLDVREPSKEVVAAHLVNLCWNGLTRLDPDPALVGPDYVESRRRTSADDA
;
A
#
# COMPACT_ATOMS: atom_id res chain seq x y z
N MET A 1 27.22 22.15 -10.37
CA MET A 1 26.03 21.27 -10.31
C MET A 1 25.48 21.14 -11.71
N THR A 2 25.28 19.94 -12.24
CA THR A 2 24.71 19.73 -13.57
C THR A 2 23.20 20.00 -13.56
N GLY A 3 22.58 20.22 -14.73
CA GLY A 3 21.12 20.37 -14.83
C GLY A 3 20.36 19.16 -14.28
N ALA A 4 20.90 17.94 -14.47
CA ALA A 4 20.33 16.71 -13.90
C ALA A 4 20.43 16.67 -12.36
N GLN A 5 21.58 17.05 -11.79
CA GLN A 5 21.73 17.16 -10.33
C GLN A 5 20.78 18.20 -9.75
N ARG A 6 20.55 19.31 -10.46
CA ARG A 6 19.60 20.33 -10.05
C ARG A 6 18.16 19.83 -10.07
N ARG A 7 17.77 19.15 -11.14
CA ARG A 7 16.44 18.55 -11.26
C ARG A 7 16.17 17.57 -10.11
N LEU A 8 17.14 16.72 -9.77
CA LEU A 8 17.04 15.81 -8.63
C LEU A 8 16.92 16.55 -7.29
N GLN A 9 17.70 17.61 -7.08
CA GLN A 9 17.60 18.45 -5.88
C GLN A 9 16.18 19.01 -5.69
N LEU A 10 15.58 19.52 -6.77
CA LEU A 10 14.23 20.08 -6.74
C LEU A 10 13.17 19.03 -6.40
N ILE A 11 13.31 17.81 -6.94
CA ILE A 11 12.42 16.68 -6.63
C ILE A 11 12.50 16.32 -5.15
N GLU A 12 13.71 16.18 -4.60
CA GLU A 12 13.89 15.80 -3.19
C GLU A 12 13.36 16.87 -2.23
N VAL A 13 13.59 18.17 -2.54
CA VAL A 13 13.06 19.29 -1.75
C VAL A 13 11.52 19.33 -1.82
N ALA A 14 10.97 19.17 -3.02
CA ALA A 14 9.53 19.17 -3.22
C ALA A 14 8.86 17.98 -2.53
N ARG A 15 9.46 16.78 -2.57
CA ARG A 15 8.97 15.60 -1.85
C ARG A 15 8.77 15.89 -0.37
N GLY A 16 9.78 16.41 0.31
CA GLY A 16 9.67 16.73 1.74
C GLY A 16 8.54 17.73 2.04
N LEU A 17 8.43 18.80 1.25
CA LEU A 17 7.39 19.82 1.43
C LEU A 17 5.99 19.28 1.17
N PHE A 18 5.81 18.51 0.08
CA PHE A 18 4.52 17.88 -0.23
C PHE A 18 4.12 16.83 0.82
N ALA A 19 5.07 16.07 1.36
CA ALA A 19 4.78 15.13 2.44
C ALA A 19 4.34 15.84 3.73
N GLU A 20 5.00 16.93 4.10
CA GLU A 20 4.70 17.70 5.30
C GLU A 20 3.35 18.42 5.18
N ARG A 21 3.13 19.14 4.07
CA ARG A 21 2.05 20.14 3.95
C ARG A 21 0.98 19.82 2.91
N GLY A 22 1.18 18.77 2.12
CA GLY A 22 0.33 18.45 0.98
C GLY A 22 0.55 19.39 -0.21
N PHE A 23 -0.15 19.09 -1.30
CA PHE A 23 -0.06 19.84 -2.56
C PHE A 23 -0.53 21.29 -2.43
N GLU A 24 -1.68 21.51 -1.77
CA GLU A 24 -2.27 22.85 -1.58
C GLU A 24 -1.44 23.71 -0.62
N GLY A 25 -0.89 23.09 0.44
CA GLY A 25 -0.06 23.78 1.44
C GLY A 25 1.37 24.11 0.98
N THR A 26 1.75 23.75 -0.24
CA THR A 26 3.10 23.93 -0.79
C THR A 26 3.09 24.94 -1.95
N SER A 27 4.08 25.83 -2.01
CA SER A 27 4.24 26.83 -3.07
C SER A 27 5.56 26.70 -3.84
N ILE A 28 5.59 27.12 -5.10
CA ILE A 28 6.82 27.16 -5.92
C ILE A 28 7.87 28.10 -5.32
N GLU A 29 7.45 29.20 -4.69
CA GLU A 29 8.36 30.12 -3.98
C GLU A 29 9.12 29.36 -2.89
N GLU A 30 8.40 28.61 -2.06
CA GLU A 30 9.01 27.87 -0.95
C GLU A 30 9.95 26.77 -1.43
N ILE A 31 9.54 26.03 -2.48
CA ILE A 31 10.39 25.01 -3.11
C ILE A 31 11.67 25.65 -3.65
N ALA A 32 11.55 26.75 -4.38
CA ALA A 32 12.70 27.46 -4.96
C ALA A 32 13.64 27.98 -3.88
N GLN A 33 13.09 28.62 -2.85
CA GLN A 33 13.83 29.12 -1.70
C GLN A 33 14.60 28.01 -0.98
N ARG A 34 13.93 26.89 -0.68
CA ARG A 34 14.53 25.76 0.04
C ARG A 34 15.57 25.01 -0.81
N ALA A 35 15.41 24.99 -2.13
CA ALA A 35 16.39 24.44 -3.06
C ALA A 35 17.54 25.42 -3.42
N GLY A 36 17.48 26.67 -2.96
CA GLY A 36 18.48 27.70 -3.30
C GLY A 36 18.50 28.03 -4.79
N VAL A 37 17.32 28.13 -5.41
CA VAL A 37 17.13 28.54 -6.81
C VAL A 37 16.09 29.65 -6.94
N SER A 38 16.01 30.25 -8.13
CA SER A 38 14.93 31.15 -8.49
C SER A 38 13.70 30.39 -9.01
N LYS A 39 12.50 30.97 -8.91
CA LYS A 39 11.26 30.36 -9.45
C LYS A 39 11.35 29.96 -10.92
N PRO A 40 11.93 30.78 -11.83
CA PRO A 40 12.00 30.42 -13.25
C PRO A 40 12.67 29.06 -13.49
N ILE A 41 13.64 28.67 -12.64
CA ILE A 41 14.32 27.37 -12.75
C ILE A 41 13.33 26.21 -12.47
N VAL A 42 12.40 26.38 -11.53
CA VAL A 42 11.36 25.37 -11.25
C VAL A 42 10.41 25.24 -12.44
N TYR A 43 9.99 26.36 -13.02
CA TYR A 43 9.14 26.37 -14.22
C TYR A 43 9.85 25.77 -15.44
N GLU A 44 11.13 26.07 -15.63
CA GLU A 44 11.94 25.51 -16.72
C GLU A 44 12.03 23.98 -16.65
N HIS A 45 12.21 23.42 -15.45
CA HIS A 45 12.36 21.98 -15.28
C HIS A 45 11.05 21.19 -15.26
N PHE A 46 9.95 21.79 -14.80
CA PHE A 46 8.73 21.05 -14.46
C PHE A 46 7.43 21.69 -14.96
N GLY A 47 7.48 22.88 -15.57
CA GLY A 47 6.28 23.57 -16.07
C GLY A 47 5.37 24.15 -14.98
N GLY A 48 5.67 23.94 -13.69
CA GLY A 48 4.86 24.44 -12.58
C GLY A 48 4.86 23.52 -11.36
N LYS A 49 3.94 23.78 -10.43
CA LYS A 49 3.77 23.00 -9.19
C LYS A 49 3.20 21.62 -9.51
N GLU A 50 2.24 21.58 -10.42
CA GLU A 50 1.51 20.41 -10.90
C GLU A 50 2.47 19.41 -11.57
N GLY A 51 3.31 19.88 -12.50
CA GLY A 51 4.28 19.02 -13.18
C GLY A 51 5.39 18.53 -12.25
N LEU A 52 5.81 19.33 -11.26
CA LEU A 52 6.76 18.89 -10.25
C LEU A 52 6.11 17.84 -9.32
N TYR A 53 4.86 18.04 -8.93
CA TYR A 53 4.10 17.09 -8.11
C TYR A 53 3.93 15.75 -8.84
N ALA A 54 3.53 15.77 -10.11
CA ALA A 54 3.40 14.57 -10.93
C ALA A 54 4.72 13.78 -10.98
N VAL A 55 5.84 14.44 -11.24
CA VAL A 55 7.16 13.80 -11.25
C VAL A 55 7.54 13.18 -9.90
N VAL A 56 7.14 13.81 -8.78
CA VAL A 56 7.36 13.24 -7.44
C VAL A 56 6.50 11.99 -7.24
N VAL A 57 5.21 12.06 -7.60
CA VAL A 57 4.28 10.92 -7.49
C VAL A 57 4.74 9.74 -8.35
N ASP A 58 5.07 9.98 -9.61
CA ASP A 58 5.54 8.95 -10.55
C ASP A 58 6.76 8.20 -9.99
N ARG A 59 7.75 8.94 -9.50
CA ARG A 59 8.98 8.37 -8.94
C ARG A 59 8.72 7.51 -7.69
N GLU A 60 7.84 7.97 -6.81
CA GLU A 60 7.47 7.21 -5.61
C GLU A 60 6.61 5.98 -5.98
N MET A 61 5.80 6.05 -7.03
CA MET A 61 5.09 4.90 -7.59
C MET A 61 6.00 3.87 -8.22
N GLU A 62 6.92 4.27 -9.08
CA GLU A 62 7.93 3.37 -9.65
C GLU A 62 8.69 2.64 -8.53
N THR A 63 9.11 3.38 -7.51
CA THR A 63 9.83 2.83 -6.36
C THR A 63 9.00 1.79 -5.60
N LEU A 64 7.73 2.08 -5.29
CA LEU A 64 6.85 1.13 -4.61
C LEU A 64 6.62 -0.13 -5.47
N LEU A 65 6.34 0.05 -6.77
CA LEU A 65 6.11 -1.05 -7.70
C LEU A 65 7.34 -1.96 -7.84
N GLU A 66 8.54 -1.39 -7.92
CA GLU A 66 9.79 -2.16 -7.96
C GLU A 66 10.00 -3.01 -6.70
N MET A 67 9.75 -2.43 -5.51
CA MET A 67 9.84 -3.17 -4.24
C MET A 67 8.83 -4.31 -4.14
N VAL A 68 7.57 -4.05 -4.51
CA VAL A 68 6.54 -5.09 -4.51
C VAL A 68 6.87 -6.18 -5.53
N THR A 69 7.20 -5.81 -6.76
CA THR A 69 7.47 -6.77 -7.85
C THR A 69 8.70 -7.63 -7.55
N SER A 70 9.77 -7.05 -7.00
CA SER A 70 10.96 -7.81 -6.61
C SER A 70 10.68 -8.84 -5.51
N SER A 71 9.75 -8.54 -4.58
CA SER A 71 9.33 -9.45 -3.51
C SER A 71 8.53 -10.67 -4.00
N LEU A 72 7.85 -10.55 -5.15
CA LEU A 72 6.99 -11.59 -5.73
C LEU A 72 7.77 -12.71 -6.46
N SER A 73 9.03 -12.48 -6.80
CA SER A 73 9.82 -13.34 -7.69
C SER A 73 10.30 -14.68 -7.09
N LYS A 74 10.08 -14.94 -5.79
CA LYS A 74 10.68 -16.10 -5.08
C LYS A 74 9.65 -16.89 -4.24
N ASN A 75 9.61 -18.22 -4.46
CA ASN A 75 9.07 -19.27 -3.55
C ASN A 75 7.54 -19.47 -3.45
N ARG A 76 7.12 -20.42 -2.58
CA ARG A 76 5.75 -20.95 -2.37
C ARG A 76 4.73 -19.90 -1.88
N SER A 77 3.42 -20.17 -2.01
CA SER A 77 2.35 -19.16 -1.87
C SER A 77 2.34 -18.39 -0.54
N LEU A 78 2.50 -19.04 0.62
CA LEU A 78 2.49 -18.36 1.93
C LEU A 78 3.70 -17.42 2.11
N TYR A 79 4.89 -17.88 1.70
CA TYR A 79 6.11 -17.07 1.79
C TYR A 79 6.00 -15.82 0.90
N ARG A 80 5.41 -15.92 -0.29
CA ARG A 80 5.20 -14.76 -1.16
C ARG A 80 4.30 -13.70 -0.52
N ILE A 81 3.17 -14.11 0.08
CA ILE A 81 2.27 -13.16 0.76
C ILE A 81 3.00 -12.45 1.91
N GLN A 82 3.81 -13.19 2.66
CA GLN A 82 4.63 -12.61 3.73
C GLN A 82 5.66 -11.61 3.20
N GLN A 83 6.34 -11.92 2.10
CA GLN A 83 7.33 -11.01 1.51
C GLN A 83 6.70 -9.73 0.97
N VAL A 84 5.51 -9.81 0.36
CA VAL A 84 4.78 -8.62 -0.11
C VAL A 84 4.38 -7.72 1.07
N ALA A 85 3.81 -8.29 2.13
CA ALA A 85 3.43 -7.52 3.32
C ALA A 85 4.65 -6.83 3.96
N LEU A 86 5.77 -7.54 4.06
CA LEU A 86 7.01 -7.00 4.62
C LEU A 86 7.63 -5.93 3.71
N ALA A 87 7.60 -6.11 2.39
CA ALA A 87 8.10 -5.13 1.42
C ALA A 87 7.31 -3.82 1.49
N LEU A 88 5.98 -3.90 1.57
CA LEU A 88 5.12 -2.72 1.73
C LEU A 88 5.44 -1.98 3.04
N LEU A 89 5.50 -2.68 4.17
CA LEU A 89 5.82 -2.06 5.46
C LEU A 89 7.25 -1.49 5.49
N THR A 90 8.19 -2.12 4.80
CA THR A 90 9.56 -1.61 4.65
C THR A 90 9.60 -0.34 3.82
N TYR A 91 8.88 -0.28 2.70
CA TYR A 91 8.75 0.97 1.93
C TYR A 91 8.19 2.09 2.80
N MET A 92 7.13 1.80 3.55
CA MET A 92 6.47 2.78 4.41
C MET A 92 7.42 3.28 5.50
N GLU A 93 8.23 2.39 6.06
CA GLU A 93 9.25 2.75 7.03
C GLU A 93 10.37 3.62 6.45
N GLU A 94 10.98 3.18 5.36
CA GLU A 94 12.16 3.83 4.77
C GLU A 94 11.80 5.10 3.97
N ARG A 95 10.58 5.18 3.44
CA ARG A 95 10.09 6.24 2.55
C ARG A 95 8.73 6.78 2.98
N THR A 96 8.61 7.12 4.26
CA THR A 96 7.37 7.64 4.85
C THR A 96 6.83 8.86 4.12
N ASP A 97 7.69 9.78 3.71
CA ASP A 97 7.30 10.97 2.95
C ASP A 97 6.68 10.61 1.59
N GLY A 98 7.31 9.69 0.87
CA GLY A 98 6.80 9.18 -0.41
C GLY A 98 5.42 8.56 -0.23
N PHE A 99 5.27 7.65 0.74
CA PHE A 99 3.98 7.04 1.02
C PHE A 99 2.88 8.04 1.37
N ARG A 100 3.17 9.04 2.22
CA ARG A 100 2.18 10.09 2.59
C ARG A 100 1.72 10.90 1.39
N ILE A 101 2.63 11.20 0.45
CA ILE A 101 2.28 11.90 -0.80
C ILE A 101 1.33 11.04 -1.64
N LEU A 102 1.63 9.75 -1.77
CA LEU A 102 0.83 8.82 -2.56
C LEU A 102 -0.59 8.67 -2.02
N VAL A 103 -0.75 8.50 -0.70
CA VAL A 103 -2.07 8.39 -0.06
C VAL A 103 -2.88 9.68 -0.16
N ARG A 104 -2.23 10.85 -0.06
CA ARG A 104 -2.92 12.16 -0.17
C ARG A 104 -3.24 12.53 -1.61
N GLY A 105 -2.47 12.04 -2.58
CA GLY A 105 -2.59 12.37 -4.00
C GLY A 105 -3.95 12.04 -4.62
N ASP A 106 -4.73 11.15 -4.01
CA ASP A 106 -6.10 10.84 -4.43
C ASP A 106 -7.08 12.03 -4.25
N SER A 107 -6.76 13.01 -3.40
CA SER A 107 -7.68 14.12 -3.05
C SER A 107 -7.43 15.43 -3.79
N THR A 108 -6.23 15.63 -4.36
CA THR A 108 -5.82 16.95 -4.89
C THR A 108 -5.06 16.81 -6.21
N ALA A 109 -5.71 17.26 -7.29
CA ALA A 109 -5.10 17.63 -8.57
C ALA A 109 -4.55 16.52 -9.50
N ALA A 110 -5.15 15.32 -9.53
CA ALA A 110 -4.95 14.40 -10.66
C ALA A 110 -5.91 14.73 -11.81
N THR A 111 -5.66 15.82 -12.53
CA THR A 111 -6.29 16.08 -13.85
C THR A 111 -5.51 15.40 -14.99
N GLY A 112 -4.76 14.33 -14.71
CA GLY A 112 -3.92 13.61 -15.67
C GLY A 112 -3.92 12.10 -15.42
N GLU A 113 -3.48 11.35 -16.43
CA GLU A 113 -3.35 9.88 -16.51
C GLU A 113 -2.33 9.26 -15.51
N THR A 114 -1.92 10.00 -14.49
CA THR A 114 -0.89 9.60 -13.53
C THR A 114 -1.41 8.51 -12.59
N ALA A 115 -0.64 7.43 -12.41
CA ALA A 115 -0.97 6.37 -11.48
C ALA A 115 -1.13 6.91 -10.05
N THR A 116 -2.22 6.54 -9.37
CA THR A 116 -2.49 6.94 -8.00
C THR A 116 -2.35 5.76 -7.04
N TYR A 117 -2.34 6.05 -5.74
CA TYR A 117 -2.36 4.99 -4.73
C TYR A 117 -3.65 4.14 -4.84
N SER A 118 -4.80 4.77 -5.06
CA SER A 118 -6.06 4.06 -5.30
C SER A 118 -6.01 3.16 -6.54
N SER A 119 -5.40 3.59 -7.66
CA SER A 119 -5.28 2.71 -8.83
C SER A 119 -4.37 1.51 -8.54
N LEU A 120 -3.28 1.71 -7.81
CA LEU A 120 -2.39 0.61 -7.38
C LEU A 120 -3.12 -0.39 -6.46
N LEU A 121 -3.95 0.11 -5.54
CA LEU A 121 -4.79 -0.76 -4.70
C LEU A 121 -5.81 -1.54 -5.53
N ASN A 122 -6.45 -0.90 -6.52
CA ASN A 122 -7.40 -1.57 -7.41
C ASN A 122 -6.70 -2.67 -8.23
N ASP A 123 -5.50 -2.41 -8.75
CA ASP A 123 -4.71 -3.42 -9.46
C ASP A 123 -4.33 -4.59 -8.56
N ALA A 124 -3.97 -4.31 -7.30
CA ALA A 124 -3.70 -5.34 -6.30
C ALA A 124 -4.95 -6.17 -5.97
N ILE A 125 -6.12 -5.53 -5.83
CA ILE A 125 -7.41 -6.21 -5.60
C ILE A 125 -7.69 -7.16 -6.77
N SER A 126 -7.60 -6.69 -8.02
CA SER A 126 -7.84 -7.53 -9.20
C SER A 126 -6.87 -8.71 -9.31
N GLN A 127 -5.60 -8.52 -8.96
CA GLN A 127 -4.63 -9.64 -8.93
C GLN A 127 -4.97 -10.66 -7.83
N VAL A 128 -5.32 -10.21 -6.63
CA VAL A 128 -5.70 -11.10 -5.53
C VAL A 128 -7.00 -11.82 -5.83
N GLU A 129 -7.98 -11.14 -6.43
CA GLU A 129 -9.24 -11.71 -6.88
C GLU A 129 -9.00 -12.88 -7.84
N HIS A 130 -8.17 -12.69 -8.86
CA HIS A 130 -7.86 -13.74 -9.83
C HIS A 130 -7.24 -14.99 -9.17
N ILE A 131 -6.37 -14.79 -8.18
CA ILE A 131 -5.76 -15.87 -7.40
C ILE A 131 -6.81 -16.60 -6.54
N LEU A 132 -7.68 -15.85 -5.86
CA LEU A 132 -8.70 -16.40 -4.99
C LEU A 132 -9.79 -17.15 -5.75
N ALA A 133 -10.25 -16.62 -6.88
CA ALA A 133 -11.24 -17.27 -7.73
C ALA A 133 -10.77 -18.69 -8.13
N GLY A 134 -9.52 -18.82 -8.59
CA GLY A 134 -8.94 -20.12 -8.92
C GLY A 134 -8.71 -21.03 -7.71
N ASP A 135 -8.54 -20.52 -6.49
CA ASP A 135 -8.49 -21.33 -5.27
C ASP A 135 -9.89 -21.80 -4.82
N PHE A 136 -10.88 -20.93 -4.96
CA PHE A 136 -12.27 -21.19 -4.59
C PHE A 136 -12.86 -22.29 -5.46
N GLU A 137 -12.68 -22.20 -6.79
CA GLU A 137 -13.08 -23.26 -7.73
C GLU A 137 -12.49 -24.63 -7.33
N ARG A 138 -11.19 -24.68 -7.01
CA ARG A 138 -10.49 -25.92 -6.64
C ARG A 138 -10.96 -26.52 -5.31
N ARG A 139 -11.48 -25.69 -4.41
CA ARG A 139 -11.92 -26.08 -3.06
C ARG A 139 -13.44 -26.20 -2.92
N GLY A 140 -14.19 -25.93 -3.99
CA GLY A 140 -15.65 -26.01 -4.02
C GLY A 140 -16.38 -24.81 -3.39
N PHE A 141 -15.71 -23.66 -3.29
CA PHE A 141 -16.34 -22.38 -2.90
C PHE A 141 -16.87 -21.63 -4.13
N ASP A 142 -17.83 -20.72 -3.92
CA ASP A 142 -18.36 -19.85 -4.97
C ASP A 142 -17.31 -18.80 -5.43
N PRO A 143 -16.78 -18.88 -6.66
CA PRO A 143 -15.76 -17.97 -7.15
C PRO A 143 -16.25 -16.52 -7.31
N THR A 144 -17.57 -16.31 -7.42
CA THR A 144 -18.16 -14.97 -7.55
C THR A 144 -17.99 -14.13 -6.28
N LEU A 145 -17.67 -14.77 -5.15
CA LEU A 145 -17.36 -14.11 -3.89
C LEU A 145 -15.87 -13.69 -3.79
N ALA A 146 -15.00 -14.15 -4.69
CA ALA A 146 -13.57 -13.79 -4.68
C ALA A 146 -13.28 -12.27 -4.64
N PRO A 147 -14.02 -11.39 -5.35
CA PRO A 147 -13.81 -9.94 -5.27
C PRO A 147 -14.01 -9.39 -3.85
N LEU A 148 -15.00 -9.91 -3.12
CA LEU A 148 -15.28 -9.52 -1.73
C LEU A 148 -14.10 -9.85 -0.82
N TYR A 149 -13.55 -11.06 -0.93
CA TYR A 149 -12.40 -11.47 -0.13
C TYR A 149 -11.13 -10.71 -0.52
N ALA A 150 -10.90 -10.48 -1.81
CA ALA A 150 -9.77 -9.70 -2.29
C ALA A 150 -9.78 -8.28 -1.74
N GLN A 151 -10.93 -7.61 -1.80
CA GLN A 151 -11.11 -6.27 -1.23
C GLN A 151 -10.87 -6.24 0.28
N ALA A 152 -11.38 -7.23 1.03
CA ALA A 152 -11.17 -7.32 2.47
C ALA A 152 -9.69 -7.52 2.83
N LEU A 153 -8.97 -8.40 2.13
CA LEU A 153 -7.56 -8.69 2.39
C LEU A 153 -6.65 -7.50 2.05
N VAL A 154 -6.81 -6.91 0.86
CA VAL A 154 -6.02 -5.76 0.44
C VAL A 154 -6.29 -4.56 1.34
N GLY A 155 -7.57 -4.31 1.66
CA GLY A 155 -7.97 -3.25 2.59
C GLY A 155 -7.38 -3.45 3.98
N MET A 156 -7.44 -4.67 4.53
CA MET A 156 -6.85 -4.98 5.84
C MET A 156 -5.36 -4.66 5.89
N VAL A 157 -4.60 -5.07 4.86
CA VAL A 157 -3.15 -4.79 4.80
C VAL A 157 -2.90 -3.29 4.65
N SER A 158 -3.57 -2.62 3.71
CA SER A 158 -3.39 -1.18 3.43
C SER A 158 -3.71 -0.33 4.66
N VAL A 159 -4.87 -0.53 5.28
CA VAL A 159 -5.33 0.27 6.42
C VAL A 159 -4.48 -0.01 7.66
N THR A 160 -4.10 -1.27 7.92
CA THR A 160 -3.22 -1.60 9.05
C THR A 160 -1.84 -0.99 8.88
N ALA A 161 -1.31 -0.99 7.66
CA ALA A 161 -0.01 -0.39 7.39
C ALA A 161 -0.04 1.14 7.58
N GLN A 162 -1.13 1.81 7.18
CA GLN A 162 -1.34 3.24 7.45
C GLN A 162 -1.39 3.54 8.95
N TRP A 163 -2.15 2.76 9.73
CA TRP A 163 -2.16 2.88 11.19
C TRP A 163 -0.76 2.69 11.80
N TRP A 164 -0.03 1.67 11.34
CA TRP A 164 1.30 1.36 11.85
C TRP A 164 2.30 2.48 11.58
N LEU A 165 2.16 3.22 10.47
CA LEU A 165 3.03 4.37 10.18
C LEU A 165 2.99 5.46 11.25
N ASP A 166 1.84 5.63 11.90
CA ASP A 166 1.63 6.64 12.93
C ASP A 166 2.08 6.13 14.31
N VAL A 167 1.87 4.83 14.61
CA VAL A 167 2.18 4.24 15.92
C VAL A 167 3.61 3.71 16.02
N ARG A 168 4.12 3.07 14.95
CA ARG A 168 5.44 2.42 14.84
C ARG A 168 5.72 1.28 15.83
N GLU A 169 4.69 0.83 16.56
CA GLU A 169 4.77 -0.30 17.48
C GLU A 169 3.57 -1.25 17.25
N PRO A 170 3.77 -2.59 17.23
CA PRO A 170 5.04 -3.33 17.36
C PRO A 170 5.91 -3.22 16.09
N SER A 171 7.04 -3.93 15.99
CA SER A 171 7.89 -3.86 14.78
C SER A 171 7.14 -4.31 13.51
N LYS A 172 7.58 -3.84 12.34
CA LYS A 172 6.97 -4.21 11.05
C LYS A 172 6.94 -5.72 10.81
N GLU A 173 7.94 -6.45 11.28
CA GLU A 173 8.00 -7.91 11.16
C GLU A 173 6.89 -8.58 11.97
N VAL A 174 6.61 -8.07 13.17
CA VAL A 174 5.50 -8.54 14.00
C VAL A 174 4.17 -8.24 13.30
N VAL A 175 3.97 -7.01 12.82
CA VAL A 175 2.75 -6.64 12.09
C VAL A 175 2.54 -7.52 10.86
N ALA A 176 3.58 -7.70 10.03
CA ALA A 176 3.54 -8.57 8.86
C ALA A 176 3.19 -10.01 9.23
N ALA A 177 3.84 -10.58 10.25
CA ALA A 177 3.59 -11.94 10.70
C ALA A 177 2.14 -12.13 11.16
N HIS A 178 1.59 -11.18 11.92
CA HIS A 178 0.21 -11.26 12.41
C HIS A 178 -0.83 -11.08 11.29
N LEU A 179 -0.61 -10.17 10.34
CA LEU A 179 -1.48 -10.01 9.16
C LEU A 179 -1.51 -11.29 8.34
N VAL A 180 -0.34 -11.84 8.00
CA VAL A 180 -0.23 -13.08 7.22
C VAL A 180 -0.88 -14.23 7.95
N ASN A 181 -0.64 -14.35 9.27
CA ASN A 181 -1.23 -15.40 10.10
C ASN A 181 -2.76 -15.33 10.11
N LEU A 182 -3.33 -14.12 10.26
CA LEU A 182 -4.79 -13.93 10.23
C LEU A 182 -5.37 -14.30 8.87
N CYS A 183 -4.81 -13.76 7.78
CA CYS A 183 -5.27 -14.02 6.43
C CYS A 183 -5.19 -15.51 6.08
N TRP A 184 -4.05 -16.16 6.36
CA TRP A 184 -3.85 -17.57 6.04
C TRP A 184 -4.75 -18.49 6.85
N ASN A 185 -4.80 -18.32 8.18
CA ASN A 185 -5.65 -19.19 9.02
C ASN A 185 -7.14 -18.96 8.77
N GLY A 186 -7.55 -17.73 8.44
CA GLY A 186 -8.93 -17.42 8.04
C GLY A 186 -9.30 -18.11 6.73
N LEU A 187 -8.51 -17.90 5.67
CA LEU A 187 -8.79 -18.45 4.34
C LEU A 187 -8.73 -19.99 4.30
N THR A 188 -7.93 -20.63 5.15
CA THR A 188 -7.81 -22.09 5.19
C THR A 188 -8.97 -22.80 5.86
N ARG A 189 -9.78 -22.10 6.68
CA ARG A 189 -10.90 -22.67 7.44
C ARG A 189 -12.25 -22.01 7.14
N LEU A 190 -12.41 -21.46 5.94
CA LEU A 190 -13.67 -20.88 5.50
C LEU A 190 -14.80 -21.92 5.52
N ASP A 191 -15.96 -21.49 5.99
CA ASP A 191 -17.24 -22.17 5.77
C ASP A 191 -17.71 -21.86 4.34
N PRO A 192 -18.08 -22.86 3.51
CA PRO A 192 -18.59 -22.62 2.17
C PRO A 192 -19.91 -21.83 2.11
N ASP A 193 -20.73 -21.88 3.17
CA ASP A 193 -22.02 -21.19 3.22
C ASP A 193 -22.22 -20.52 4.59
N PRO A 194 -21.44 -19.47 4.91
CA PRO A 194 -21.48 -18.83 6.20
C PRO A 194 -22.80 -18.05 6.39
N ALA A 195 -23.48 -18.29 7.49
CA ALA A 195 -24.69 -17.56 7.87
C ALA A 195 -24.43 -16.61 9.06
N LEU A 196 -25.15 -15.48 9.10
CA LEU A 196 -25.16 -14.62 10.27
C LEU A 196 -25.73 -15.37 11.47
N VAL A 197 -25.03 -15.30 12.59
CA VAL A 197 -25.47 -15.90 13.84
C VAL A 197 -26.61 -15.07 14.47
N GLY A 198 -27.63 -15.75 14.98
CA GLY A 198 -28.75 -15.11 15.68
C GLY A 198 -28.40 -14.68 17.11
N PRO A 199 -29.29 -13.92 17.78
CA PRO A 199 -29.06 -13.44 19.15
C PRO A 199 -28.87 -14.55 20.19
N ASP A 200 -29.39 -15.76 19.91
CA ASP A 200 -29.27 -16.94 20.78
C ASP A 200 -28.05 -17.81 20.47
N TYR A 201 -27.11 -17.33 19.65
CA TYR A 201 -25.92 -18.08 19.30
C TYR A 201 -25.05 -18.38 20.53
N VAL A 202 -24.74 -19.66 20.73
CA VAL A 202 -23.81 -20.13 21.75
C VAL A 202 -22.58 -20.69 21.05
N GLU A 203 -21.43 -20.07 21.28
CA GLU A 203 -20.17 -20.50 20.70
C GLU A 203 -19.80 -21.92 21.21
N SER A 204 -19.70 -22.88 20.29
CA SER A 204 -19.35 -24.24 20.65
C SER A 204 -17.89 -24.28 21.11
N ARG A 205 -17.65 -24.41 22.42
CA ARG A 205 -16.30 -24.71 22.95
C ARG A 205 -15.86 -26.06 22.40
N ARG A 206 -14.99 -26.07 21.38
CA ARG A 206 -14.29 -27.30 20.99
C ARG A 206 -13.48 -27.78 22.20
N ARG A 207 -13.81 -28.97 22.71
CA ARG A 207 -12.98 -29.71 23.68
C ARG A 207 -11.58 -29.84 23.10
N THR A 208 -10.60 -29.19 23.70
CA THR A 208 -9.20 -29.56 23.53
C THR A 208 -9.08 -30.97 24.09
N SER A 209 -8.89 -31.96 23.21
CA SER A 209 -8.49 -33.32 23.57
C SER A 209 -7.08 -33.27 24.17
N ALA A 210 -7.01 -32.97 25.47
CA ALA A 210 -5.83 -33.12 26.31
C ALA A 210 -6.12 -34.00 27.54
N ASP A 211 -7.26 -34.69 27.54
CA ASP A 211 -7.59 -35.79 28.45
C ASP A 211 -7.79 -37.05 27.61
N ASP A 212 -6.69 -37.66 27.18
CA ASP A 212 -6.61 -39.11 27.10
C ASP A 212 -5.21 -39.49 27.59
N ALA A 213 -5.23 -40.19 28.71
CA ALA A 213 -4.12 -40.64 29.53
C ALA A 213 -3.29 -41.75 28.86
#